data_AF-A0AAU5QCS9-F1
#
_entry.id   AF-A0AAU5QCS9-F1
#
_cell.length_a   1.000
_cell.length_b   1.000
_cell.length_c   1.000
_cell.angle_alpha   90.00
_cell.angle_beta   90.00
_cell.angle_gamma   90.00
#
_symmetry.space_group_name_H-M   'P 1'
#
loop_
_entity.id
_entity.type
_entity.pdbx_description
1 polymer ?
#
loop_
_entity_poly.entity_id
_entity_poly.type
_entity_poly.pdbx_seq_one_letter_code
_entity_poly.pdbx_strand_id
1 'polypeptide(L)'
;MSSSSTTGRVRSWHFILHTDEPLTPEQDDTLAGLDSFNDGRIGLEEVRGVESTFVCYFEADHLTEAIAEALTLFEEFPGVRIRSVELSPHSLDHNGMATASVVPAPV
;
A
#
# COMPACT_ATOMS: atom_id res chain seq x y z
N MET A 1 25.44 26.31 -18.27
CA MET A 1 24.69 25.03 -18.24
C MET A 1 24.61 24.62 -16.78
N SER A 2 23.52 24.97 -16.10
CA SER A 2 23.27 24.53 -14.73
C SER A 2 22.21 23.45 -14.81
N SER A 3 22.64 22.20 -14.91
CA SER A 3 21.75 21.07 -14.77
C SER A 3 21.46 20.90 -13.29
N SER A 4 20.38 21.52 -12.81
CA SER A 4 19.81 21.17 -11.52
C SER A 4 19.21 19.78 -11.67
N SER A 5 19.97 18.75 -11.29
CA SER A 5 19.38 17.46 -10.98
C SER A 5 18.53 17.67 -9.73
N THR A 6 17.22 17.86 -9.92
CA THR A 6 16.25 17.68 -8.85
C THR A 6 16.35 16.21 -8.47
N THR A 7 17.22 15.88 -7.53
CA THR A 7 17.12 14.60 -6.81
C THR A 7 15.80 14.69 -6.08
N GLY A 8 14.78 14.01 -6.61
CA GLY A 8 13.48 13.89 -5.98
C GLY A 8 13.66 13.54 -4.50
N ARG A 9 12.89 14.21 -3.63
CA ARG A 9 12.95 13.89 -2.20
C ARG A 9 12.22 12.58 -2.02
N VAL A 10 12.95 11.47 -2.05
CA VAL A 10 12.43 10.16 -1.69
C VAL A 10 11.92 10.22 -0.26
N ARG A 11 10.63 9.93 -0.08
CA ARG A 11 9.94 9.86 1.20
C ARG A 11 9.54 8.43 1.50
N SER A 12 9.52 8.07 2.77
CA SER A 12 8.99 6.79 3.22
C SER A 12 7.50 6.93 3.56
N TRP A 13 6.68 6.12 2.88
CA TRP A 13 5.23 6.08 3.03
C TRP A 13 4.83 4.80 3.75
N HIS A 14 3.94 4.95 4.74
CA HIS A 14 3.36 3.84 5.47
C HIS A 14 1.84 3.99 5.51
N PHE A 15 1.15 3.12 4.80
CA PHE A 15 -0.30 3.14 4.61
C PHE A 15 -0.88 1.72 4.65
N ILE A 16 -2.18 1.66 4.84
CA ILE A 16 -2.95 0.43 4.92
C ILE A 16 -3.89 0.39 3.72
N LEU A 17 -3.88 -0.73 2.99
CA LEU A 17 -4.89 -1.03 1.98
C LEU A 17 -5.96 -1.91 2.63
N HIS A 18 -7.21 -1.47 2.58
CA HIS A 18 -8.35 -2.22 3.09
C HIS A 18 -9.00 -2.98 1.95
N THR A 19 -9.26 -4.27 2.13
CA THR A 19 -10.03 -5.06 1.16
C THR A 19 -11.54 -4.89 1.36
N ASP A 20 -12.33 -5.19 0.33
CA ASP A 20 -13.80 -5.24 0.44
C ASP A 20 -14.29 -6.45 1.27
N GLU A 21 -13.56 -7.57 1.20
CA GLU A 21 -13.90 -8.85 1.83
C GLU A 21 -12.64 -9.51 2.42
N PRO A 22 -12.75 -10.40 3.42
CA PRO A 22 -11.63 -11.21 3.87
C PRO A 22 -11.08 -12.06 2.72
N LEU A 23 -9.77 -12.35 2.73
CA LEU A 23 -9.19 -13.30 1.79
C LEU A 23 -9.84 -14.68 1.94
N THR A 24 -10.14 -15.33 0.82
CA THR A 24 -10.49 -16.76 0.83
C THR A 24 -9.25 -17.62 1.13
N PRO A 25 -9.42 -18.88 1.57
CA PRO A 25 -8.27 -19.78 1.76
C PRO A 25 -7.41 -19.95 0.50
N GLU A 26 -8.03 -19.99 -0.68
CA GLU A 26 -7.32 -20.09 -1.97
C GLU A 26 -6.50 -18.82 -2.27
N GLN A 27 -7.01 -17.65 -1.89
CA GLN A 27 -6.30 -16.39 -2.00
C GLN A 27 -5.13 -16.31 -1.01
N ASP A 28 -5.33 -16.76 0.23
CA ASP A 28 -4.27 -16.83 1.24
C ASP A 28 -3.12 -17.76 0.79
N ASP A 29 -3.46 -18.94 0.26
CA ASP A 29 -2.47 -19.87 -0.33
C ASP A 29 -1.74 -19.26 -1.53
N THR A 30 -2.44 -18.50 -2.37
CA THR A 30 -1.84 -17.79 -3.52
C THR A 30 -0.86 -16.73 -3.03
N LEU A 31 -1.27 -15.90 -2.06
CA LEU A 31 -0.45 -14.85 -1.47
C LEU A 31 0.84 -15.42 -0.87
N ALA A 32 0.77 -16.55 -0.17
CA ALA A 32 1.94 -17.21 0.42
C ALA A 32 2.99 -17.62 -0.64
N GLY A 33 2.57 -17.82 -1.89
CA GLY A 33 3.46 -18.16 -3.01
C GLY A 33 4.02 -16.96 -3.79
N LEU A 34 3.57 -15.73 -3.51
CA LEU A 34 4.01 -14.53 -4.23
C LEU A 34 5.23 -13.91 -3.53
N ASP A 35 6.40 -14.06 -4.14
CA ASP A 35 7.65 -13.45 -3.64
C ASP A 35 7.52 -11.92 -3.50
N SER A 36 6.73 -11.26 -4.35
CA SER A 36 6.46 -9.83 -4.33
C SER A 36 5.75 -9.34 -3.06
N PHE A 37 5.06 -10.23 -2.34
CA PHE A 37 4.43 -9.94 -1.03
C PHE A 37 5.27 -10.43 0.15
N ASN A 38 6.38 -11.12 -0.10
CA ASN A 38 7.29 -11.66 0.92
C ASN A 38 8.59 -10.84 1.07
N ASP A 39 8.74 -9.74 0.30
CA ASP A 39 9.91 -8.86 0.33
C ASP A 39 9.92 -7.86 1.50
N GLY A 40 8.84 -7.85 2.30
CA GLY A 40 8.67 -7.00 3.47
C GLY A 40 8.04 -5.63 3.19
N ARG A 41 7.71 -5.31 1.93
CA ARG A 41 7.03 -4.07 1.55
C ARG A 41 5.54 -4.11 1.81
N ILE A 42 4.93 -5.28 1.75
CA ILE A 42 3.51 -5.50 2.02
C ILE A 42 3.37 -6.64 3.02
N GLY A 43 2.61 -6.43 4.09
CA GLY A 43 2.26 -7.48 5.06
C GLY A 43 0.75 -7.60 5.22
N LEU A 44 0.24 -8.82 5.23
CA LEU A 44 -1.17 -9.09 5.55
C LEU A 44 -1.39 -9.01 7.06
N GLU A 45 -2.35 -8.18 7.47
CA GLU A 45 -2.92 -8.14 8.81
C GLU A 45 -4.42 -8.42 8.71
N GLU A 46 -4.86 -9.57 9.23
CA GLU A 46 -6.26 -9.98 9.16
C GLU A 46 -7.05 -9.44 10.36
N VAL A 47 -8.07 -8.63 10.10
CA VAL A 47 -9.05 -8.24 11.12
C VAL A 47 -10.15 -9.31 11.12
N ARG A 48 -9.93 -10.37 11.91
CA ARG A 48 -10.80 -11.55 12.09
C ARG A 48 -12.20 -11.45 11.47
N GLY A 49 -12.34 -11.96 10.25
CA GLY A 49 -13.62 -12.32 9.64
C GLY A 49 -14.50 -11.18 9.12
N VAL A 50 -14.00 -9.95 9.00
CA VAL A 50 -14.77 -8.83 8.42
C VAL A 50 -14.10 -8.25 7.17
N GLU A 51 -12.82 -7.87 7.27
CA GLU A 51 -12.02 -7.31 6.17
C GLU A 51 -10.55 -7.72 6.36
N SER A 52 -9.80 -7.88 5.26
CA SER A 52 -8.34 -8.07 5.29
C SER A 52 -7.65 -6.72 5.07
N THR A 53 -6.53 -6.51 5.74
CA THR A 53 -5.76 -5.28 5.58
C THR A 53 -4.33 -5.59 5.18
N PHE A 54 -3.77 -4.79 4.29
CA PHE A 54 -2.38 -4.89 3.87
C PHE A 54 -1.61 -3.67 4.33
N VAL A 55 -0.65 -3.88 5.22
CA VAL A 55 0.24 -2.85 5.73
C VAL A 55 1.37 -2.68 4.72
N CYS A 56 1.51 -1.47 4.17
CA CYS A 56 2.41 -1.18 3.05
C CYS A 56 3.51 -0.20 3.46
N TYR A 57 4.74 -0.46 3.00
CA TYR A 57 5.94 0.34 3.20
C TYR A 57 6.64 0.60 1.85
N PHE A 58 6.57 1.84 1.36
CA PHE A 58 7.05 2.21 0.03
C PHE A 58 7.87 3.51 0.07
N GLU A 59 8.93 3.56 -0.73
CA GLU A 59 9.73 4.76 -0.92
C GLU A 59 9.36 5.43 -2.25
N ALA A 60 8.87 6.68 -2.19
CA ALA A 60 8.51 7.44 -3.38
C ALA A 60 8.54 8.95 -3.10
N ASP A 61 8.62 9.77 -4.15
CA ASP A 61 8.54 11.22 -4.02
C ASP A 61 7.14 11.66 -3.57
N HIS A 62 6.10 10.95 -4.04
CA HIS A 62 4.70 11.24 -3.78
C HIS A 62 3.92 10.03 -3.24
N LEU A 63 2.94 10.28 -2.36
CA LEU A 63 2.06 9.23 -1.82
C LEU A 63 1.30 8.49 -2.93
N THR A 64 0.84 9.20 -3.96
CA THR A 64 0.13 8.60 -5.09
C THR A 64 0.98 7.62 -5.88
N GLU A 65 2.29 7.87 -5.98
CA GLU A 65 3.24 6.95 -6.63
C GLU A 65 3.43 5.70 -5.77
N ALA A 66 3.62 5.88 -4.46
CA ALA A 66 3.72 4.77 -3.51
C ALA A 66 2.46 3.88 -3.53
N ILE A 67 1.27 4.49 -3.57
CA ILE A 67 0.00 3.75 -3.69
C ILE A 67 -0.09 3.03 -5.03
N ALA A 68 0.25 3.69 -6.14
CA ALA A 68 0.18 3.08 -7.47
C ALA A 68 1.13 1.88 -7.59
N GLU A 69 2.34 1.99 -7.04
CA GLU A 69 3.29 0.88 -7.01
C GLU A 69 2.76 -0.29 -6.19
N ALA A 70 2.21 -0.03 -4.98
CA ALA A 70 1.59 -1.08 -4.17
C ALA A 70 0.43 -1.77 -4.89
N LEU A 71 -0.45 -1.00 -5.56
CA LEU A 71 -1.58 -1.54 -6.31
C LEU A 71 -1.15 -2.36 -7.54
N THR A 72 -0.01 -2.06 -8.15
CA THR A 72 0.53 -2.84 -9.29
C THR A 72 0.84 -4.28 -8.86
N LEU A 73 1.26 -4.51 -7.61
CA LEU A 73 1.52 -5.86 -7.10
C LEU A 73 0.23 -6.71 -7.00
N PHE A 74 -0.93 -6.07 -6.82
CA PHE A 74 -2.22 -6.78 -6.82
C PHE A 74 -2.64 -7.25 -8.22
N GLU A 75 -1.99 -6.81 -9.31
CA GLU A 75 -2.19 -7.41 -10.63
C GLU A 75 -1.71 -8.87 -10.66
N GLU A 76 -0.72 -9.23 -9.85
CA GLU A 76 -0.23 -10.61 -9.66
C GLU A 76 -1.12 -11.43 -8.71
N PHE A 77 -2.03 -10.77 -7.97
CA PHE A 77 -2.91 -11.38 -6.98
C PHE A 77 -4.40 -11.23 -7.37
N PRO A 78 -4.87 -12.01 -8.36
CA PRO A 78 -6.19 -11.81 -8.95
C PRO A 78 -7.33 -12.10 -7.96
N GLY A 79 -8.38 -11.29 -8.05
CA GLY A 79 -9.63 -11.49 -7.28
C GLY A 79 -9.68 -10.75 -5.95
N VAL A 80 -8.60 -10.11 -5.51
CA VAL A 80 -8.62 -9.20 -4.35
C VAL A 80 -9.06 -7.82 -4.79
N ARG A 81 -9.99 -7.21 -4.04
CA ARG A 81 -10.47 -5.85 -4.29
C ARG A 81 -10.07 -4.93 -3.15
N ILE A 82 -9.35 -3.87 -3.50
CA ILE A 82 -8.97 -2.81 -2.56
C ILE A 82 -10.08 -1.76 -2.51
N ARG A 83 -10.66 -1.58 -1.33
CA ARG A 83 -11.75 -0.66 -1.04
C ARG A 83 -11.26 0.77 -0.81
N SER A 84 -10.22 0.90 0.00
CA SER A 84 -9.74 2.20 0.47
C SER A 84 -8.29 2.14 0.92
N VAL A 85 -7.62 3.29 0.84
CA VAL A 85 -6.28 3.49 1.39
C VAL A 85 -6.37 4.38 2.62
N GLU A 86 -5.69 3.98 3.69
CA GLU A 86 -5.55 4.76 4.92
C GLU A 86 -4.08 5.06 5.20
N LEU A 87 -3.75 6.33 5.40
CA LEU A 87 -2.39 6.71 5.78
C LEU A 87 -2.23 6.63 7.30
N SER A 88 -1.15 6.01 7.79
CA SER A 88 -0.98 5.88 9.24
C SER A 88 -0.69 7.23 9.91
N PRO A 89 -1.06 7.41 11.19
CA PRO A 89 -0.70 8.60 11.97
C PRO A 89 0.80 8.89 11.96
N HIS A 90 1.62 7.84 11.99
CA HIS A 90 3.08 7.97 11.93
C HIS A 90 3.55 8.50 10.58
N SER A 91 2.99 8.01 9.47
CA SER A 91 3.39 8.47 8.14
C SER A 91 2.97 9.91 7.87
N LEU A 92 1.82 10.34 8.41
CA LEU A 92 1.39 11.73 8.37
C LEU A 92 2.38 12.67 9.06
N ASP A 93 2.74 12.36 10.30
CA ASP A 93 3.71 13.14 11.08
C ASP A 93 5.08 13.15 10.40
N HIS A 94 5.57 11.98 10.00
CA HIS A 94 6.86 11.82 9.32
C HIS A 94 6.96 12.64 8.02
N ASN A 95 5.86 12.73 7.27
CA ASN A 95 5.81 13.45 5.99
C ASN A 95 5.32 14.91 6.10
N GLY A 96 5.03 15.39 7.32
CA GLY A 96 4.58 16.76 7.57
C GLY A 96 3.18 17.04 7.01
N MET A 97 2.29 16.06 7.04
CA MET A 97 0.92 16.15 6.53
C MET A 97 -0.08 16.34 7.67
N ALA A 98 -1.03 17.28 7.51
CA ALA A 98 -1.90 17.72 8.59
C ALA A 98 -3.12 16.83 8.86
N THR A 99 -3.48 15.89 7.98
CA THR A 99 -4.73 15.11 8.12
C THR A 99 -4.65 13.75 7.42
N ALA A 100 -5.13 12.70 8.09
CA ALA A 100 -5.36 11.40 7.48
C ALA A 100 -6.39 11.55 6.36
N SER A 101 -5.98 11.31 5.11
CA SER A 101 -6.88 11.30 3.97
C SER A 101 -7.16 9.86 3.60
N VAL A 102 -8.42 9.44 3.71
CA VAL A 102 -8.89 8.20 3.10
C VAL A 102 -9.17 8.52 1.63
N VAL A 103 -8.35 7.97 0.74
CA VAL A 103 -8.51 8.17 -0.71
C VAL A 103 -9.16 6.91 -1.29
N PRO A 104 -10.24 7.02 -2.07
CA PRO A 104 -10.79 5.88 -2.81
C PRO A 104 -9.70 5.28 -3.71
N ALA A 105 -9.67 3.96 -3.86
CA ALA A 105 -8.76 3.33 -4.81
C ALA A 105 -8.99 3.89 -6.23
N PRO A 106 -7.92 4.12 -7.03
CA PRO A 106 -8.05 4.51 -8.43
C PRO A 106 -8.87 3.49 -9.22
N VAL A 107 -9.73 3.97 -10.12
CA VAL A 107 -10.55 3.15 -11.05
C VAL A 107 -9.86 2.91 -12.38
#